data_AF-S0G794-F1
#
_entry.id   AF-S0G794-F1
#
_cell.length_a   1.000
_cell.length_b   1.000
_cell.length_c   1.000
_cell.angle_alpha   90.00
_cell.angle_beta   90.00
_cell.angle_gamma   90.00
#
_symmetry.space_group_name_H-M   'P 1'
#
loop_
_entity.id
_entity.type
_entity.pdbx_description
1 polymer ?
#
loop_
_entity_poly.entity_id
_entity_poly.type
_entity_poly.pdbx_seq_one_letter_code
_entity_poly.pdbx_strand_id
1 'polypeptide(L)' 'MLENVTVFKGYPFKVGQKIRIEDSPRSGDWEVIHVTDHKVTLRCPLSGKEFSWSRFCYQVEESERPWPDTQAD' A
#
# COMPACT_ATOMS: atom_id res chain seq x y z
N MET A 1 -14.87 30.91 15.07
CA MET A 1 -13.80 31.14 14.08
C MET A 1 -13.58 29.82 13.35
N LEU A 2 -13.05 29.84 12.13
CA LEU A 2 -12.75 28.63 11.36
C LEU A 2 -11.23 28.46 11.30
N GLU A 3 -10.75 27.26 11.61
CA GLU A 3 -9.34 26.88 11.53
C GLU A 3 -9.07 26.02 10.29
N ASN A 4 -7.81 26.07 9.81
CA ASN A 4 -7.34 25.12 8.82
C ASN A 4 -7.01 23.80 9.50
N VAL A 5 -7.83 22.77 9.25
CA VAL A 5 -7.65 21.43 9.83
C VAL A 5 -7.23 20.47 8.74
N THR A 6 -6.08 19.83 8.91
CA THR A 6 -5.62 18.75 8.04
C THR A 6 -6.11 17.41 8.56
N VAL A 7 -6.93 16.72 7.77
CA VAL A 7 -7.51 15.42 8.14
C VAL A 7 -6.74 14.30 7.45
N PHE A 8 -6.18 13.39 8.25
CA PHE A 8 -5.50 12.19 7.77
C PHE A 8 -6.45 10.99 7.89
N LYS A 9 -6.74 10.33 6.78
CA LYS A 9 -7.51 9.07 6.77
C LYS A 9 -6.62 7.96 6.22
N GLY A 10 -6.72 6.77 6.82
CA GLY A 10 -6.01 5.60 6.31
C GLY A 10 -6.50 5.27 4.89
N TYR A 11 -5.57 4.86 4.03
CA TYR A 11 -5.91 4.49 2.67
C TYR A 11 -6.93 3.33 2.63
N PRO A 12 -8.00 3.41 1.81
CA PRO A 12 -9.05 2.40 1.74
C PRO A 12 -8.63 1.19 0.88
N PHE A 13 -7.67 0.40 1.38
CA PHE A 13 -7.23 -0.83 0.73
C PHE A 13 -8.39 -1.76 0.37
N LYS A 14 -8.27 -2.41 -0.79
CA LYS A 14 -9.21 -3.43 -1.27
C LYS A 14 -8.47 -4.74 -1.50
N VAL A 15 -9.06 -5.87 -1.12
CA VAL A 15 -8.51 -7.19 -1.44
C VAL A 15 -8.40 -7.36 -2.96
N GLY A 16 -7.28 -7.90 -3.44
CA GLY A 16 -6.91 -8.03 -4.85
C GLY A 16 -6.21 -6.80 -5.43
N GLN A 17 -6.10 -5.70 -4.67
CA GLN A 17 -5.41 -4.50 -5.14
C GLN A 17 -3.90 -4.75 -5.27
N LYS A 18 -3.33 -4.26 -6.37
CA LYS A 18 -1.88 -4.20 -6.60
C LYS A 18 -1.40 -2.81 -6.19
N ILE A 19 -0.41 -2.76 -5.31
CA ILE A 19 0.17 -1.51 -4.82
C ILE A 19 1.68 -1.57 -4.95
N ARG A 20 2.29 -0.39 -5.00
CA ARG A 20 3.72 -0.20 -4.80
C ARG A 20 3.91 0.81 -3.68
N ILE A 21 4.74 0.44 -2.73
CA ILE A 21 5.15 1.32 -1.63
C ILE A 21 6.52 1.88 -1.99
N GLU A 22 6.69 3.18 -1.84
CA GLU A 22 7.96 3.89 -2.05
C GLU A 22 8.40 4.52 -0.71
N ASP A 23 9.69 4.84 -0.59
CA ASP A 23 10.28 5.53 0.58
C ASP A 23 9.99 4.90 1.96
N SER A 24 10.05 3.58 2.08
CA SER A 24 9.96 2.90 3.38
C SER A 24 10.75 1.58 3.44
N PRO A 25 11.00 1.00 4.63
CA PRO A 25 11.53 -0.36 4.76
C PRO A 25 10.61 -1.44 4.15
N ARG A 26 9.40 -1.06 3.73
CA ARG A 26 8.41 -1.92 3.08
C ARG A 26 8.30 -1.61 1.59
N SER A 27 9.25 -0.85 1.05
CA SER A 27 9.28 -0.49 -0.37
C SER A 27 9.22 -1.71 -1.26
N GLY A 28 8.52 -1.57 -2.38
CA GLY A 28 8.33 -2.61 -3.37
C GLY A 28 6.87 -2.86 -3.69
N ASP A 29 6.67 -3.88 -4.52
CA ASP A 29 5.38 -4.27 -5.07
C ASP A 29 4.67 -5.29 -4.17
N TRP A 30 3.37 -5.08 -3.96
CA TRP A 30 2.54 -5.89 -3.08
C TRP A 30 1.15 -6.11 -3.64
N GLU A 31 0.57 -7.26 -3.31
CA GLU A 31 -0.84 -7.54 -3.49
C GLU A 31 -1.55 -7.53 -2.13
N VAL A 32 -2.69 -6.84 -2.04
CA VAL A 32 -3.52 -6.83 -0.84
C VAL A 32 -4.33 -8.12 -0.80
N ILE A 33 -4.04 -8.99 0.18
CA ILE A 33 -4.70 -10.29 0.30
C ILE A 33 -5.71 -10.34 1.46
N HIS A 34 -5.59 -9.45 2.44
CA HIS A 34 -6.57 -9.32 3.53
C HIS A 34 -6.59 -7.90 4.10
N VAL A 35 -7.77 -7.42 4.53
CA VAL A 35 -7.96 -6.11 5.14
C VAL A 35 -8.89 -6.24 6.33
N THR A 36 -8.51 -5.63 7.46
CA THR A 36 -9.38 -5.42 8.62
C THR A 36 -9.48 -3.94 8.93
N ASP A 37 -10.20 -3.58 10.00
CA ASP A 37 -10.30 -2.19 10.45
C ASP A 37 -8.93 -1.58 10.75
N HIS A 38 -7.98 -2.38 11.24
CA HIS A 38 -6.69 -1.89 11.73
C HIS A 38 -5.47 -2.48 11.02
N LYS A 39 -5.64 -3.55 10.24
CA LYS A 39 -4.53 -4.27 9.59
C LYS A 39 -4.75 -4.40 8.08
N VAL A 40 -3.63 -4.51 7.36
CA VAL A 40 -3.58 -4.93 5.97
C VAL A 40 -2.55 -6.06 5.86
N THR A 41 -2.92 -7.13 5.18
CA THR A 41 -2.00 -8.22 4.86
C THR A 41 -1.63 -8.15 3.39
N LEU A 42 -0.33 -8.09 3.15
CA LEU A 42 0.27 -7.90 1.83
C LEU A 42 1.08 -9.14 1.45
N ARG A 43 0.98 -9.54 0.19
CA ARG A 43 1.74 -10.63 -0.41
C ARG A 43 2.74 -10.07 -1.41
N CYS A 44 4.00 -10.46 -1.28
CA CYS A 44 5.02 -10.14 -2.26
C CYS A 44 4.79 -10.97 -3.54
N PRO A 45 4.67 -10.37 -4.73
CA PRO A 45 4.41 -11.10 -5.96
C PRO A 45 5.58 -11.98 -6.41
N LEU A 46 6.81 -11.61 -6.01
CA LEU A 46 8.03 -12.33 -6.43
C LEU A 46 8.31 -13.55 -5.54
N SER A 47 8.18 -13.39 -4.22
CA SER A 47 8.56 -14.43 -3.25
C SER A 47 7.38 -15.19 -2.65
N GLY A 48 6.15 -14.69 -2.85
CA GLY A 48 4.94 -15.22 -2.20
C GLY A 48 4.86 -14.96 -0.69
N LYS A 49 5.88 -14.32 -0.08
CA LYS A 49 5.88 -14.03 1.36
C LYS A 49 4.74 -13.09 1.73
N GLU A 50 4.10 -13.38 2.85
CA GLU A 50 2.97 -12.64 3.38
C GLU A 50 3.35 -11.92 4.68
N PHE A 51 2.91 -10.68 4.81
CA PHE A 51 3.13 -9.88 6.01
C PHE A 51 1.88 -9.10 6.37
N SER A 52 1.56 -9.07 7.66
CA SER A 52 0.43 -8.30 8.20
C SER A 52 0.94 -7.09 8.96
N TRP A 53 0.47 -5.91 8.56
CA TRP A 53 0.89 -4.64 9.14
C TRP A 53 -0.32 -3.83 9.61
N SER A 54 -0.11 -2.89 10.54
CA SER A 54 -1.11 -1.83 10.81
C SER A 54 -1.46 -1.12 9.51
N ARG A 55 -2.65 -0.53 9.36
CA ARG A 55 -2.92 0.30 8.18
C ARG A 55 -2.02 1.54 8.24
N PHE A 56 -1.18 1.70 7.23
CA PHE A 56 -0.37 2.90 6.95
C PHE A 56 -0.48 3.14 5.43
N CYS A 57 0.01 4.30 4.97
CA CYS A 57 -0.14 4.89 3.64
C CYS A 57 -1.29 5.92 3.58
N TYR A 58 -0.92 7.14 3.20
CA TYR A 58 -1.79 8.20 2.74
C TYR A 58 -1.61 8.26 1.22
N GLN A 59 -2.69 8.38 0.44
CA GLN A 59 -2.61 8.42 -1.02
C GLN A 59 -1.85 9.67 -1.46
N VAL A 60 -0.82 9.49 -2.29
CA VAL A 60 -0.05 10.61 -2.88
C VAL A 60 -0.37 10.77 -4.37
N GLU A 61 -0.59 9.68 -5.12
CA GLU A 61 -0.94 9.70 -6.56
C GLU A 61 -1.44 8.31 -7.04
N GLU A 62 -2.21 8.25 -8.14
CA GLU A 62 -2.64 7.00 -8.82
C GLU A 62 -2.24 7.06 -10.31
N SER A 63 -1.57 6.03 -10.83
CA SER A 63 -1.03 6.01 -12.20
C SER A 63 -1.07 4.59 -12.83
N GLU A 64 -1.19 4.53 -14.16
CA GLU A 64 -1.12 3.28 -14.92
C GLU A 64 0.34 2.92 -15.23
N ARG A 65 0.82 1.78 -14.71
CA ARG A 65 2.19 1.32 -14.88
C ARG A 65 2.29 -0.23 -14.88
N PRO A 66 3.32 -0.82 -15.52
CA PRO A 66 3.56 -2.26 -15.45
C PRO A 66 3.76 -2.73 -14.00
N TRP A 67 3.20 -3.90 -13.65
CA TRP A 67 3.35 -4.50 -12.32
C TRP A 67 3.54 -6.03 -12.43
N PRO A 68 4.55 -6.63 -11.78
CA PRO A 68 5.61 -5.96 -11.02
C PRO A 68 6.53 -5.13 -11.91
N ASP A 69 7.13 -4.09 -11.36
CA ASP A 69 8.11 -3.29 -12.10
C ASP A 69 9.45 -4.06 -12.10
N THR A 70 9.69 -4.81 -13.17
CA THR A 70 10.88 -5.67 -13.34
C THR A 70 12.14 -4.91 -13.75
N GLN A 71 12.25 -3.60 -13.50
CA GLN A 71 13.54 -2.93 -13.57
C GLN A 71 14.44 -3.45 -12.44
N ALA A 72 15.19 -4.51 -12.74
CA ALA A 72 16.40 -4.86 -12.02
C ALA A 72 17.48 -3.84 -12.43
N ASP A 73 18.05 -3.17 -11.43
CA ASP A 73 19.31 -2.43 -11.56
C ASP A 73 20.45 -3.35 -12.05
#